data_AF-A0A379LS09-F1
#
_entry.id   AF-A0A379LS09-F1
#
_cell.length_a   1.000
_cell.length_b   1.000
_cell.length_c   1.000
_cell.angle_alpha   90.00
_cell.angle_beta   90.00
_cell.angle_gamma   90.00
#
_symmetry.space_group_name_H-M   'P 1'
#
loop_
_entity.id
_entity.type
_entity.pdbx_description
1 polymer ?
#
loop_
_entity_poly.entity_id
_entity_poly.type
_entity_poly.pdbx_seq_one_letter_code
_entity_poly.pdbx_strand_id
1 'polypeptide(L)'
;MKPLHAQYLFCCATLSLLSPLPAMAWSDLTVFGDSLSDGGNVGRFTYDGATHPLYDEIVAQSLGDNLRPSSQGGSNYAEGGAVAVPAINPLFNTQDQLDSYLAARGGRADSDGLYIHWIGGNDLAAAALAPPRCPADSG
;
A
#
# COMPACT_ATOMS: atom_id res chain seq x y z
N MET A 1 -31.06 25.57 59.48
CA MET A 1 -29.71 24.98 59.45
C MET A 1 -29.73 23.85 58.41
N LYS A 2 -28.93 23.96 57.33
CA LYS A 2 -28.64 22.91 56.33
C LYS A 2 -27.11 22.70 56.36
N PRO A 3 -26.60 21.48 56.17
CA PRO A 3 -26.11 21.10 54.83
C PRO A 3 -26.50 19.63 54.51
N LEU A 4 -26.99 19.21 53.35
CA LEU A 4 -26.63 19.38 51.93
C LEU A 4 -25.19 18.93 51.60
N HIS A 5 -25.12 17.97 50.66
CA HIS A 5 -23.99 17.54 49.83
C HIS A 5 -23.18 16.30 50.27
N ALA A 6 -23.78 15.11 50.15
CA ALA A 6 -23.05 13.85 49.97
C ALA A 6 -22.82 13.54 48.47
N GLN A 7 -22.53 14.56 47.67
CA GLN A 7 -22.50 14.44 46.20
C GLN A 7 -21.26 15.08 45.61
N TYR A 8 -20.08 14.67 46.08
CA TYR A 8 -18.79 15.06 45.51
C TYR A 8 -17.85 13.86 45.28
N LEU A 9 -18.38 12.62 45.22
CA LEU A 9 -17.57 11.44 44.94
C LEU A 9 -17.74 10.87 43.52
N PHE A 10 -18.36 11.63 42.61
CA PHE A 10 -18.67 11.16 41.25
C PHE A 10 -17.97 11.94 40.13
N CYS A 11 -17.14 12.93 40.46
CA CYS A 11 -16.50 13.78 39.44
C CYS A 11 -15.06 13.34 39.07
N CYS A 12 -14.35 12.64 39.96
CA CYS A 12 -12.96 12.25 39.68
C CYS A 12 -12.82 10.96 38.84
N ALA A 13 -13.87 10.15 38.69
CA ALA A 13 -13.80 8.88 37.95
C ALA A 13 -14.01 9.02 36.43
N THR A 14 -14.44 10.20 35.93
CA THR A 14 -14.73 10.41 34.51
C THR A 14 -13.55 10.96 33.71
N LEU A 15 -12.44 11.36 34.34
CA LEU A 15 -11.29 11.93 33.65
C LEU A 15 -10.24 10.89 33.19
N SER A 16 -10.35 9.64 33.62
CA SER A 16 -9.36 8.58 33.37
C SER A 16 -9.60 7.77 32.08
N LEU A 17 -10.56 8.14 31.24
CA LEU A 17 -10.95 7.39 30.04
C LEU A 17 -10.46 8.00 28.71
N LEU A 18 -9.64 9.05 28.74
CA LEU A 18 -8.94 9.54 27.55
C LEU A 18 -7.53 8.94 27.50
N SER A 19 -7.44 7.63 27.26
CA SER A 19 -6.22 7.10 26.65
C SER A 19 -6.08 7.78 25.30
N PRO A 20 -4.97 8.49 24.99
CA PRO A 20 -4.76 8.95 23.63
C PRO A 20 -4.79 7.73 22.73
N LEU A 21 -5.76 7.65 21.84
CA LEU A 21 -5.68 6.72 20.73
C LEU A 21 -4.34 7.01 20.04
N PRO A 22 -3.53 5.99 19.69
CA PRO A 22 -2.39 6.24 18.83
C PRO A 22 -2.94 6.92 17.59
N ALA A 23 -2.62 8.20 17.41
CA ALA A 23 -2.89 8.88 16.17
C ALA A 23 -1.98 8.20 15.15
N MET A 24 -2.57 7.41 14.26
CA MET A 24 -1.86 6.90 13.10
C MET A 24 -1.37 8.12 12.33
N ALA A 25 -0.07 8.17 12.02
CA ALA A 25 0.51 9.30 11.29
C ALA A 25 0.06 9.33 9.82
N TRP A 26 -0.74 8.35 9.39
CA TRP A 26 -1.26 8.21 8.04
C TRP A 26 -2.75 7.86 8.02
N SER A 27 -3.42 8.23 6.92
CA SER A 27 -4.86 8.04 6.68
C SER A 27 -5.20 6.68 6.08
N ASP A 28 -4.32 6.13 5.25
CA ASP A 28 -4.54 4.93 4.43
C ASP A 28 -3.18 4.32 4.00
N LEU A 29 -3.14 3.03 3.69
CA LEU A 29 -2.00 2.34 3.07
C LEU A 29 -2.33 2.01 1.61
N THR A 30 -1.59 2.60 0.68
CA THR A 30 -1.69 2.30 -0.77
C THR A 30 -0.42 1.62 -1.27
N VAL A 31 -0.57 0.56 -2.06
CA VAL A 31 0.55 -0.23 -2.57
C VAL A 31 0.58 -0.24 -4.09
N PHE A 32 1.76 -0.02 -4.65
CA PHE A 32 2.08 -0.14 -6.07
C PHE A 32 3.26 -1.10 -6.24
N GLY A 33 3.26 -1.90 -7.30
CA GLY A 33 4.36 -2.81 -7.52
C GLY A 33 4.07 -3.98 -8.43
N ASP A 34 4.91 -5.00 -8.28
CA ASP A 34 4.88 -6.24 -9.05
C ASP A 34 4.33 -7.43 -8.24
N SER A 35 4.67 -8.64 -8.67
CA SER A 35 4.28 -9.91 -8.03
C SER A 35 4.62 -10.00 -6.55
N LEU A 36 5.64 -9.28 -6.07
CA LEU A 36 6.04 -9.30 -4.65
C LEU A 36 5.00 -8.61 -3.74
N SER A 37 4.11 -7.82 -4.32
CA SER A 37 3.02 -7.10 -3.65
C SER A 37 1.64 -7.44 -4.18
N ASP A 38 1.52 -8.29 -5.21
CA ASP A 38 0.21 -8.58 -5.82
C ASP A 38 -0.65 -9.47 -4.92
N GLY A 39 -1.60 -8.85 -4.22
CA GLY A 39 -2.61 -9.52 -3.39
C GLY A 39 -3.72 -10.22 -4.17
N GLY A 40 -3.65 -10.26 -5.51
CA GLY A 40 -4.59 -10.99 -6.37
C GLY A 40 -5.27 -10.17 -7.47
N ASN A 41 -4.68 -9.05 -7.92
CA ASN A 41 -5.09 -8.37 -9.15
C ASN A 41 -4.78 -9.22 -10.39
N VAL A 42 -3.56 -9.75 -10.49
CA VAL A 42 -3.18 -10.74 -11.52
C VAL A 42 -3.08 -12.13 -10.90
N GLY A 43 -2.47 -12.23 -9.72
CA GLY A 43 -2.34 -13.48 -9.01
C GLY A 43 -1.59 -13.31 -7.70
N ARG A 44 -1.35 -14.40 -6.97
CA ARG A 44 -0.63 -14.38 -5.71
C ARG A 44 0.66 -15.20 -5.83
N PHE A 45 1.80 -14.58 -5.57
CA PHE A 45 3.12 -15.14 -5.90
C PHE A 45 3.91 -15.53 -4.65
N THR A 46 3.30 -16.38 -3.85
CA THR A 46 3.90 -16.99 -2.67
C THR A 46 4.21 -18.46 -2.92
N TYR A 47 4.87 -19.12 -1.96
CA TYR A 47 5.25 -20.52 -2.12
C TYR A 47 4.05 -21.47 -2.39
N ASP A 48 2.88 -21.12 -1.88
CA ASP A 48 1.63 -21.87 -2.06
C ASP A 48 0.69 -21.27 -3.13
N GLY A 49 1.01 -20.06 -3.63
CA GLY A 49 0.16 -19.28 -4.52
C GLY A 49 -1.24 -18.96 -3.97
N ALA A 50 -1.48 -19.09 -2.65
CA ALA A 50 -2.84 -19.18 -2.11
C ALA A 50 -3.11 -18.29 -0.89
N THR A 51 -2.65 -18.62 0.33
CA THR A 51 -3.15 -17.95 1.56
C THR A 51 -2.09 -17.35 2.48
N HIS A 52 -0.81 -17.73 2.34
CA HIS A 52 0.30 -17.18 3.12
C HIS A 52 0.59 -15.71 2.87
N PRO A 53 0.47 -14.78 3.83
CA PRO A 53 0.49 -13.35 3.52
C PRO A 53 1.79 -12.87 2.87
N LEU A 54 1.67 -11.91 1.96
CA LEU A 54 2.76 -11.11 1.41
C LEU A 54 3.28 -10.12 2.47
N TYR A 55 4.46 -9.53 2.23
CA TYR A 55 5.08 -8.64 3.21
C TYR A 55 4.23 -7.39 3.48
N ASP A 56 3.58 -6.85 2.46
CA ASP A 56 2.71 -5.67 2.52
C ASP A 56 1.39 -5.98 3.23
N GLU A 57 0.86 -7.19 3.08
CA GLU A 57 -0.27 -7.69 3.87
C GLU A 57 0.10 -7.84 5.36
N ILE A 58 1.31 -8.34 5.67
CA ILE A 58 1.82 -8.40 7.05
C ILE A 58 1.98 -6.99 7.64
N VAL A 59 2.52 -6.06 6.86
CA VAL A 59 2.64 -4.65 7.26
C VAL A 59 1.24 -4.08 7.51
N ALA A 60 0.31 -4.20 6.57
CA ALA A 60 -1.06 -3.71 6.72
C ALA A 60 -1.73 -4.26 7.99
N GLN A 61 -1.63 -5.56 8.24
CA GLN A 61 -2.16 -6.20 9.44
C GLN A 61 -1.56 -5.62 10.73
N SER A 62 -0.25 -5.34 10.74
CA SER A 62 0.41 -4.70 11.89
C SER A 62 -0.08 -3.28 12.16
N LEU A 63 -0.65 -2.63 11.15
CA LEU A 63 -1.27 -1.30 11.22
C LEU A 63 -2.78 -1.36 11.48
N GLY A 64 -3.35 -2.55 11.67
CA GLY A 64 -4.78 -2.74 11.89
C GLY A 64 -5.63 -2.65 10.62
N ASP A 65 -5.00 -2.77 9.44
CA ASP A 65 -5.65 -2.70 8.14
C ASP A 65 -5.75 -4.09 7.47
N ASN A 66 -6.68 -4.23 6.54
CA ASN A 66 -6.84 -5.41 5.69
C ASN A 66 -6.63 -5.01 4.23
N LEU A 67 -5.39 -5.13 3.76
CA LEU A 67 -4.99 -4.72 2.42
C LEU A 67 -5.65 -5.62 1.36
N ARG A 68 -6.52 -5.04 0.55
CA ARG A 68 -7.25 -5.74 -0.53
C ARG A 68 -6.75 -5.30 -1.91
N PRO A 69 -6.78 -6.19 -2.92
CA PRO A 69 -6.47 -5.83 -4.30
C PRO A 69 -7.46 -4.78 -4.84
N SER A 70 -6.97 -3.87 -5.67
CA SER A 70 -7.73 -2.78 -6.28
C SER A 70 -8.84 -3.28 -7.21
N SER A 71 -8.64 -4.42 -7.87
CA SER A 71 -9.67 -5.15 -8.62
C SER A 71 -10.89 -5.54 -7.78
N GLN A 72 -10.77 -5.56 -6.45
CA GLN A 72 -11.87 -5.79 -5.51
C GLN A 72 -12.24 -4.54 -4.69
N GLY A 73 -11.79 -3.37 -5.15
CA GLY A 73 -12.04 -2.08 -4.52
C GLY A 73 -11.12 -1.73 -3.34
N GLY A 74 -9.99 -2.43 -3.19
CA GLY A 74 -8.98 -2.11 -2.19
C GLY A 74 -7.91 -1.11 -2.67
N SER A 75 -6.89 -0.90 -1.84
CA SER A 75 -5.81 0.07 -2.05
C SER A 75 -4.48 -0.56 -2.53
N ASN A 76 -4.46 -1.87 -2.81
CA ASN A 76 -3.32 -2.53 -3.42
C ASN A 76 -3.47 -2.60 -4.94
N TYR A 77 -2.71 -1.75 -5.65
CA TYR A 77 -2.66 -1.67 -7.10
C TYR A 77 -1.55 -2.51 -7.73
N ALA A 78 -0.77 -3.25 -6.93
CA ALA A 78 0.32 -4.08 -7.47
C ALA A 78 -0.22 -5.20 -8.37
N GLU A 79 0.53 -5.52 -9.42
CA GLU A 79 0.15 -6.49 -10.43
C GLU A 79 1.34 -7.37 -10.80
N GLY A 80 1.16 -8.69 -10.79
CA GLY A 80 2.17 -9.65 -11.19
C GLY A 80 2.74 -9.36 -12.58
N GLY A 81 4.07 -9.23 -12.67
CA GLY A 81 4.77 -8.92 -13.92
C GLY A 81 4.86 -7.44 -14.27
N ALA A 82 4.41 -6.54 -13.39
CA ALA A 82 4.55 -5.11 -13.60
C ALA A 82 6.01 -4.67 -13.69
N VAL A 83 6.27 -3.66 -14.52
CA VAL A 83 7.59 -3.01 -14.67
C VAL A 83 7.54 -1.54 -14.25
N ALA A 84 8.71 -0.97 -13.95
CA ALA A 84 8.83 0.46 -13.68
C ALA A 84 8.84 1.27 -14.99
N VAL A 85 9.36 0.72 -16.09
CA VAL A 85 9.44 1.38 -17.39
C VAL A 85 8.35 0.85 -18.33
N PRO A 86 7.29 1.62 -18.63
CA PRO A 86 6.14 1.13 -19.42
C PRO A 86 6.52 0.61 -20.82
N ALA A 87 7.62 1.13 -21.39
CA ALA A 87 8.12 0.65 -22.68
C ALA A 87 8.60 -0.82 -22.66
N ILE A 88 8.91 -1.38 -21.48
CA ILE A 88 9.29 -2.79 -21.32
C ILE A 88 8.03 -3.68 -21.31
N ASN A 89 6.99 -3.27 -20.59
CA ASN A 89 5.70 -3.97 -20.53
C ASN A 89 4.56 -2.94 -20.49
N PRO A 90 3.87 -2.70 -21.63
CA PRO A 90 2.80 -1.72 -21.71
C PRO A 90 1.47 -2.20 -21.13
N LEU A 91 1.36 -3.49 -20.73
CA LEU A 91 0.15 -4.04 -20.14
C LEU A 91 0.15 -3.94 -18.61
N PHE A 92 1.31 -4.16 -17.99
CA PHE A 92 1.48 -4.11 -16.54
C PHE A 92 2.68 -3.24 -16.22
N ASN A 93 2.42 -2.07 -15.65
CA ASN A 93 3.47 -1.14 -15.23
C ASN A 93 2.94 -0.21 -14.12
N THR A 94 3.85 0.30 -13.30
CA THR A 94 3.48 1.12 -12.15
C THR A 94 2.99 2.52 -12.53
N GLN A 95 3.21 2.97 -13.77
CA GLN A 95 2.64 4.24 -14.25
C GLN A 95 1.12 4.11 -14.39
N ASP A 96 0.61 3.05 -15.03
CA ASP A 96 -0.83 2.81 -15.16
C ASP A 96 -1.51 2.54 -13.80
N GLN A 97 -0.80 1.88 -12.88
CA GLN A 97 -1.27 1.70 -11.49
C GLN A 97 -1.44 3.05 -10.78
N LEU A 98 -0.45 3.95 -10.91
CA LEU A 98 -0.50 5.30 -10.34
C LEU A 98 -1.61 6.14 -10.98
N ASP A 99 -1.74 6.10 -12.30
CA ASP A 99 -2.79 6.81 -13.03
C ASP A 99 -4.18 6.34 -12.60
N SER A 100 -4.36 5.04 -12.38
CA SER A 100 -5.60 4.46 -11.86
C SER A 100 -5.93 4.94 -10.44
N TYR A 101 -4.92 4.98 -9.55
CA TYR A 101 -5.06 5.53 -8.21
C TYR A 101 -5.45 7.01 -8.21
N LEU A 102 -4.74 7.83 -9.01
CA LEU A 102 -4.99 9.26 -9.09
C LEU A 102 -6.36 9.55 -9.70
N ALA A 103 -6.77 8.80 -10.73
CA ALA A 103 -8.10 8.93 -11.32
C ALA A 103 -9.22 8.70 -10.28
N ALA A 104 -9.04 7.72 -9.39
CA ALA A 104 -9.99 7.44 -8.30
C ALA A 104 -9.99 8.52 -7.20
N ARG A 105 -8.93 9.34 -7.10
CA ARG A 105 -8.74 10.36 -6.04
C ARG A 105 -8.81 11.80 -6.56
N GLY A 106 -9.43 12.03 -7.73
CA GLY A 106 -9.59 13.38 -8.28
C GLY A 106 -8.27 14.02 -8.71
N GLY A 107 -7.31 13.20 -9.13
CA GLY A 107 -6.01 13.63 -9.66
C GLY A 107 -4.97 13.98 -8.59
N ARG A 108 -5.21 13.64 -7.32
CA ARG A 108 -4.29 13.97 -6.22
C ARG A 108 -4.07 12.79 -5.30
N ALA A 109 -2.81 12.57 -4.96
CA ALA A 109 -2.45 11.69 -3.86
C ALA A 109 -2.87 12.32 -2.53
N ASP A 110 -3.12 11.45 -1.55
CA ASP A 110 -3.34 11.85 -0.17
C ASP A 110 -2.04 12.34 0.45
N SER A 111 -2.05 13.53 1.02
CA SER A 111 -0.87 14.07 1.71
C SER A 111 -0.54 13.30 2.97
N ASP A 112 -1.54 12.66 3.57
CA ASP A 112 -1.39 11.87 4.79
C ASP A 112 -1.35 10.36 4.47
N GLY A 113 -1.24 9.96 3.20
CA GLY A 113 -1.19 8.55 2.82
C GLY A 113 0.17 7.90 3.13
N LEU A 114 0.14 6.63 3.53
CA LEU A 114 1.32 5.77 3.54
C LEU A 114 1.37 5.01 2.21
N TYR A 115 2.52 5.08 1.53
CA TYR A 115 2.70 4.47 0.21
C TYR A 115 3.82 3.45 0.22
N ILE A 116 3.55 2.27 -0.34
CA ILE A 116 4.58 1.29 -0.68
C ILE A 116 4.70 1.25 -2.20
N HIS A 117 5.92 1.37 -2.70
CA HIS A 117 6.22 1.22 -4.12
C HIS A 117 7.40 0.26 -4.27
N TRP A 118 7.11 -1.00 -4.59
CA TRP A 118 8.12 -2.04 -4.77
C TRP A 118 8.08 -2.55 -6.21
N ILE A 119 9.10 -2.18 -6.99
CA ILE A 119 9.17 -2.46 -8.42
C ILE A 119 10.63 -2.63 -8.89
N GLY A 120 10.81 -3.25 -10.06
CA GLY A 120 12.09 -3.27 -10.78
C GLY A 120 12.64 -4.66 -11.04
N GLY A 121 12.14 -5.70 -10.37
CA GLY A 121 12.58 -7.08 -10.60
C GLY A 121 12.35 -7.53 -12.04
N ASN A 122 11.19 -7.17 -12.60
CA ASN A 122 10.84 -7.48 -13.98
C ASN A 122 11.64 -6.65 -15.00
N ASP A 123 11.97 -5.39 -14.69
CA ASP A 123 12.85 -4.55 -15.51
C ASP A 123 14.25 -5.16 -15.63
N LEU A 124 14.81 -5.62 -14.51
CA LEU A 124 16.11 -6.31 -14.48
C LEU A 124 16.08 -7.62 -15.26
N ALA A 125 15.01 -8.42 -15.10
CA ALA A 125 14.84 -9.66 -15.86
C ALA A 125 14.78 -9.38 -17.38
N ALA A 126 14.03 -8.36 -17.80
CA ALA A 126 13.96 -7.94 -19.20
C ALA A 126 15.32 -7.45 -19.72
N ALA A 127 16.05 -6.66 -18.92
CA ALA A 127 17.37 -6.16 -19.29
C ALA A 127 18.40 -7.29 -19.44
N ALA A 128 18.35 -8.32 -18.60
CA ALA A 128 19.24 -9.48 -18.67
C ALA A 128 19.00 -10.34 -19.93
N LEU A 129 17.78 -10.31 -20.48
CA LEU A 129 17.42 -11.02 -21.72
C LEU A 129 17.67 -10.17 -22.97
N ALA A 130 17.90 -8.86 -22.83
CA ALA A 130 18.17 -7.99 -23.95
C ALA A 130 19.58 -8.29 -24.54
N PRO A 131 19.72 -8.34 -25.87
CA PRO A 131 21.04 -8.48 -26.48
C PRO A 131 21.92 -7.29 -26.06
N PRO A 132 23.23 -7.51 -25.84
CA PRO A 132 24.14 -6.43 -25.47
C PRO A 132 24.07 -5.33 -26.52
N ARG A 133 23.73 -4.11 -26.09
CA ARG A 133 23.78 -2.95 -26.98
C ARG A 133 25.25 -2.68 -27.27
N CYS A 134 25.66 -2.83 -28.53
CA CYS A 134 26.96 -2.34 -28.97
C CYS A 134 27.03 -0.85 -28.60
N PRO A 135 28.12 -0.34 -28.01
CA PRO A 135 28.29 1.09 -27.81
C PRO A 135 28.02 1.77 -29.15
N ALA A 136 27.07 2.71 -29.18
CA ALA A 136 26.88 3.51 -30.38
C ALA A 136 28.20 4.23 -30.61
N ASP A 137 28.88 3.93 -31.73
CA ASP A 137 30.04 4.69 -32.16
C ASP A 137 29.59 6.15 -32.27
N SER A 138 30.04 6.96 -31.32
CA SER A 138 29.86 8.41 -31.36
C SER A 138 30.74 8.94 -32.49
N GLY A 139 30.19 8.93 -33.70
CA GLY A 139 30.73 9.60 -34.88
C GLY A 139 30.56 11.11 -34.83
#